data_AF-A0A9P4Y5E6-F1
#
_entry.id   AF-A0A9P4Y5E6-F1
#
_cell.length_a   1.000
_cell.length_b   1.000
_cell.length_c   1.000
_cell.angle_alpha   90.00
_cell.angle_beta   90.00
_cell.angle_gamma   90.00
#
_symmetry.space_group_name_H-M   'P 1'
#
loop_
_entity.id
_entity.type
_entity.pdbx_description
1 polymer ?
#
loop_
_entity_poly.entity_id
_entity_poly.type
_entity_poly.pdbx_seq_one_letter_code
_entity_poly.pdbx_strand_id
1 'polypeptide(L)'
;MARSRALMTQVAALVAFLLPLAHAGFDPSSKTNIEVYWGQNSYGQDSSQQRLSYYCSNTDIDIIPLAFLDEITTPVVNFANAGNNCSSFADNAELLDCPQIEADIEECQSTYGKTIVLSIGGATYTQGGFTSSSAAVAAAETIWAMFGPVQSNSSVDRPFGDAVVDGFDFDFESTTENMAPFAAELRSLMTAATDAGDKQYYLSAAPQCPYPDAADNDMLNGTISFDWISVQFYNNYCGVNTFVVGDSTQAYYNFDTWDTWAQTVSANPDVKVLLGIPANTGAAGSGYTTGTTLEDAIEYSETFSSFGGIMMWDMSQLYENSGFLDEVVADLEAGASGTGPATTTTAPTTTATTLTTSTTTGTVTTTASSSTGTPVAQWGQCGGTGYTGSTTCASPYSCECLSVWWCQCE
;
A
#
# COMPACT_ATOMS: atom_id res chain seq x y z
N MET A 1 -1.94 77.48 -10.56
CA MET A 1 -1.70 76.31 -9.68
C MET A 1 -2.89 75.37 -9.79
N ALA A 2 -2.80 74.31 -10.57
CA ALA A 2 -3.77 73.21 -10.55
C ALA A 2 -3.06 71.94 -11.03
N ARG A 3 -3.16 70.90 -10.22
CA ARG A 3 -2.37 69.67 -10.21
C ARG A 3 -2.79 68.70 -11.32
N SER A 4 -1.83 68.17 -12.09
CA SER A 4 -2.00 66.94 -12.86
C SER A 4 -2.08 65.75 -11.89
N ARG A 5 -3.17 64.98 -11.96
CA ARG A 5 -3.28 63.66 -11.31
C ARG A 5 -2.81 62.61 -12.31
N ALA A 6 -1.72 61.92 -12.00
CA ALA A 6 -1.32 60.70 -12.67
C ALA A 6 -2.18 59.53 -12.13
N LEU A 7 -2.80 58.78 -13.04
CA LEU A 7 -3.48 57.52 -12.74
C LEU A 7 -2.39 56.43 -12.67
N MET A 8 -2.15 55.87 -11.48
CA MET A 8 -1.33 54.67 -11.32
C MET A 8 -2.25 53.46 -11.48
N THR A 9 -2.13 52.75 -12.59
CA THR A 9 -2.77 51.44 -12.79
C THR A 9 -1.91 50.40 -12.09
N GLN A 10 -2.37 49.86 -10.96
CA GLN A 10 -1.74 48.71 -10.30
C GLN A 10 -2.14 47.43 -11.04
N VAL A 11 -1.16 46.79 -11.69
CA VAL A 11 -1.28 45.41 -12.15
C VAL A 11 -0.97 44.53 -10.95
N ALA A 12 -2.00 43.91 -10.37
CA ALA A 12 -1.82 42.87 -9.35
C ALA A 12 -1.34 41.59 -10.06
N ALA A 13 -0.08 41.23 -9.85
CA ALA A 13 0.44 39.94 -10.27
C ALA A 13 -0.10 38.86 -9.32
N LEU A 14 -0.96 37.98 -9.82
CA LEU A 14 -1.37 36.77 -9.13
C LEU A 14 -0.17 35.80 -9.17
N VAL A 15 0.64 35.77 -8.11
CA VAL A 15 1.60 34.69 -7.89
C VAL A 15 0.78 33.51 -7.37
N ALA A 16 0.44 32.58 -8.26
CA ALA A 16 -0.01 31.26 -7.84
C ALA A 16 1.16 30.61 -7.10
N PHE A 17 1.10 30.58 -5.77
CA PHE A 17 1.91 29.64 -5.01
C PHE A 17 1.46 28.25 -5.43
N LEU A 18 2.20 27.64 -6.36
CA LEU A 18 2.24 26.19 -6.48
C LEU A 18 2.82 25.71 -5.15
N LEU A 19 1.95 25.45 -4.17
CA LEU A 19 2.31 24.57 -3.07
C LEU A 19 2.88 23.31 -3.74
N PRO A 20 4.08 22.85 -3.36
CA PRO A 20 4.50 21.53 -3.79
C PRO A 20 3.43 20.60 -3.25
N LEU A 21 2.64 20.00 -4.15
CA LEU A 21 1.97 18.75 -3.83
C LEU A 21 3.09 17.88 -3.28
N ALA A 22 3.03 17.54 -2.00
CA ALA A 22 3.95 16.59 -1.42
C ALA A 22 3.84 15.34 -2.31
N HIS A 23 4.87 15.08 -3.11
CA HIS A 23 4.91 13.85 -3.87
C HIS A 23 5.18 12.78 -2.83
N ALA A 24 4.21 11.90 -2.60
CA ALA A 24 4.39 10.70 -1.83
C ALA A 24 5.57 9.90 -2.42
N GLY A 25 6.31 9.18 -1.57
CA GLY A 25 7.50 8.46 -1.99
C GLY A 25 7.17 7.33 -2.95
N PHE A 26 6.03 6.67 -2.76
CA PHE A 26 5.52 5.68 -3.69
C PHE A 26 5.15 6.30 -5.05
N ASP A 27 5.80 5.81 -6.10
CA ASP A 27 5.49 6.11 -7.49
C ASP A 27 4.94 4.85 -8.19
N PRO A 28 3.62 4.77 -8.50
CA PRO A 28 3.03 3.63 -9.20
C PRO A 28 3.47 3.52 -10.66
N SER A 29 4.20 4.49 -11.20
CA SER A 29 4.82 4.40 -12.53
C SER A 29 6.28 3.91 -12.48
N SER A 30 6.87 3.88 -11.28
CA SER A 30 8.23 3.42 -11.06
C SER A 30 8.32 1.91 -10.87
N LYS A 31 9.48 1.37 -11.21
CA LYS A 31 9.91 0.00 -10.91
C LYS A 31 10.98 -0.06 -9.82
N THR A 32 11.39 1.10 -9.32
CA THR A 32 12.51 1.23 -8.38
C THR A 32 12.04 1.67 -7.01
N ASN A 33 10.75 1.48 -6.67
CA ASN A 33 10.29 1.80 -5.32
C ASN A 33 11.00 0.87 -4.32
N ILE A 34 11.51 1.43 -3.24
CA ILE A 34 12.08 0.67 -2.14
C ILE A 34 11.23 0.87 -0.88
N GLU A 35 10.63 -0.22 -0.42
CA GLU A 35 9.90 -0.31 0.83
C GLU A 35 10.75 -0.99 1.90
N VAL A 36 10.83 -0.42 3.10
CA VAL A 36 11.56 -1.05 4.22
C VAL A 36 10.75 -0.91 5.51
N TYR A 37 10.38 -2.04 6.11
CA TYR A 37 9.65 -2.08 7.39
C TYR A 37 10.47 -1.47 8.52
N TRP A 38 9.82 -0.71 9.41
CA TRP A 38 10.44 -0.14 10.60
C TRP A 38 9.54 -0.35 11.82
N GLY A 39 10.13 -0.69 12.97
CA GLY A 39 9.42 -0.69 14.26
C GLY A 39 9.73 -1.91 15.12
N GLN A 40 10.02 -3.08 14.54
CA GLN A 40 10.22 -4.31 15.30
C GLN A 40 11.65 -4.57 15.78
N ASN A 41 12.63 -3.78 15.33
CA ASN A 41 14.04 -3.97 15.66
C ASN A 41 14.49 -5.43 15.48
N SER A 42 14.21 -6.03 14.31
CA SER A 42 14.51 -7.44 14.02
C SER A 42 15.95 -7.86 14.35
N TYR A 43 16.94 -6.96 14.23
CA TYR A 43 18.33 -7.26 14.59
C TYR A 43 18.53 -7.50 16.11
N GLY A 44 17.67 -6.90 16.94
CA GLY A 44 17.56 -7.25 18.36
C GLY A 44 18.66 -6.69 19.27
N GLN A 45 19.37 -5.64 18.86
CA GLN A 45 20.27 -4.88 19.74
C GLN A 45 19.65 -3.53 20.13
N ASP A 46 20.00 -2.99 21.29
CA ASP A 46 19.39 -1.76 21.82
C ASP A 46 19.54 -0.54 20.87
N SER A 47 20.60 -0.52 20.06
CA SER A 47 20.93 0.57 19.14
C SER A 47 20.73 0.25 17.66
N SER A 48 20.28 -0.97 17.29
CA SER A 48 20.15 -1.35 15.88
C SER A 48 18.93 -0.71 15.20
N GLN A 49 17.89 -0.38 15.97
CA GLN A 49 16.77 0.44 15.51
C GLN A 49 16.88 1.86 16.07
N GLN A 50 17.08 2.83 15.17
CA GLN A 50 17.04 4.25 15.46
C GLN A 50 15.60 4.79 15.35
N ARG A 51 15.40 6.06 15.73
CA ARG A 51 14.14 6.76 15.51
C ARG A 51 13.78 6.80 14.02
N LEU A 52 12.49 6.90 13.69
CA LEU A 52 12.00 6.83 12.31
C LEU A 52 12.65 7.90 11.40
N SER A 53 12.74 9.16 11.85
CA SER A 53 13.31 10.26 11.05
C SER A 53 14.79 10.09 10.68
N TYR A 54 15.55 9.27 11.41
CA TYR A 54 16.92 8.93 11.03
C TYR A 54 16.96 8.28 9.64
N TYR A 55 16.02 7.35 9.39
CA TYR A 55 15.94 6.59 8.15
C TYR A 55 15.32 7.39 7.00
N CYS A 56 14.40 8.30 7.30
CA CYS A 56 13.72 9.11 6.28
C CYS A 56 14.65 10.04 5.50
N SER A 57 15.83 10.36 6.04
CA SER A 57 16.84 11.13 5.30
C SER A 57 17.51 10.35 4.16
N ASN A 58 17.40 9.02 4.14
CA ASN A 58 17.93 8.20 3.06
C ASN A 58 17.06 8.36 1.81
N THR A 59 17.66 8.81 0.71
CA THR A 59 16.94 9.09 -0.55
C THR A 59 16.52 7.85 -1.30
N ASP A 60 17.11 6.69 -1.01
CA ASP A 60 16.90 5.45 -1.73
C ASP A 60 15.73 4.64 -1.15
N ILE A 61 15.12 5.08 -0.05
CA ILE A 61 13.97 4.42 0.58
C ILE A 61 12.74 5.29 0.36
N ASP A 62 11.68 4.75 -0.23
CA ASP A 62 10.49 5.53 -0.63
C ASP A 62 9.32 5.35 0.35
N ILE A 63 9.14 4.09 0.81
CA ILE A 63 7.99 3.65 1.59
C ILE A 63 8.49 3.06 2.91
N ILE A 64 7.86 3.43 4.02
CA ILE A 64 8.19 2.90 5.35
C ILE A 64 6.89 2.45 6.04
N PRO A 65 6.59 1.14 6.02
CA PRO A 65 5.56 0.55 6.86
C PRO A 65 5.97 0.58 8.34
N LEU A 66 5.11 1.15 9.18
CA LEU A 66 5.29 1.17 10.63
C LEU A 66 4.76 -0.13 11.23
N ALA A 67 5.67 -0.97 11.73
CA ALA A 67 5.42 -2.29 12.25
C ALA A 67 5.39 -2.30 13.79
N PHE A 68 4.25 -2.43 14.46
CA PHE A 68 2.91 -2.73 13.94
C PHE A 68 1.78 -2.16 14.82
N LEU A 69 0.57 -2.12 14.24
CA LEU A 69 -0.67 -2.32 14.97
C LEU A 69 -0.90 -3.84 15.15
N ASP A 70 -0.48 -4.37 16.31
CA ASP A 70 -0.49 -5.80 16.66
C ASP A 70 -1.91 -6.33 16.95
N GLU A 71 -2.82 -5.46 17.39
CA GLU A 71 -4.20 -5.80 17.70
C GLU A 71 -5.13 -4.69 17.25
N ILE A 72 -6.32 -5.05 16.75
CA ILE A 72 -7.30 -4.12 16.16
C ILE A 72 -8.48 -3.88 17.10
N THR A 73 -9.08 -4.95 17.65
CA THR A 73 -10.34 -4.83 18.43
C THR A 73 -10.14 -4.10 19.75
N THR A 74 -9.07 -4.45 20.47
CA THR A 74 -8.49 -3.63 21.54
C THR A 74 -7.16 -3.15 20.98
N PRO A 75 -7.06 -1.92 20.47
CA PRO A 75 -5.87 -1.49 19.75
C PRO A 75 -4.59 -1.63 20.59
N VAL A 76 -3.58 -2.30 20.03
CA VAL A 76 -2.24 -2.42 20.59
C VAL A 76 -1.25 -2.06 19.50
N VAL A 77 -0.33 -1.16 19.82
CA VAL A 77 0.79 -0.84 18.93
C VAL A 77 2.09 -1.25 19.59
N ASN A 78 3.02 -1.77 18.79
CA ASN A 78 4.32 -2.18 19.27
C ASN A 78 5.38 -1.73 18.28
N PHE A 79 6.32 -0.91 18.74
CA PHE A 79 7.46 -0.42 17.97
C PHE A 79 8.77 -0.73 18.69
N ALA A 80 8.83 -1.89 19.36
CA ALA A 80 9.98 -2.40 20.09
C ALA A 80 10.66 -1.31 20.96
N ASN A 81 11.95 -1.06 20.75
CA ASN A 81 12.71 -0.08 21.52
C ASN A 81 12.24 1.38 21.30
N ALA A 82 11.60 1.71 20.18
CA ALA A 82 11.04 3.04 19.94
C ALA A 82 9.80 3.28 20.85
N GLY A 83 9.09 2.21 21.22
CA GLY A 83 8.00 2.24 22.20
C GLY A 83 8.45 2.70 23.60
N ASN A 84 9.74 2.57 23.95
CA ASN A 84 10.27 3.04 25.23
C ASN A 84 10.17 4.56 25.43
N ASN A 85 10.01 5.31 24.34
CA ASN A 85 9.83 6.76 24.36
C ASN A 85 8.35 7.17 24.39
N CYS A 86 7.43 6.20 24.43
CA CYS A 86 5.98 6.42 24.50
C CYS A 86 5.47 6.29 25.94
N SER A 87 4.25 6.78 26.17
CA SER A 87 3.48 6.55 27.40
C SER A 87 2.18 5.81 27.10
N SER A 88 1.56 5.14 28.06
CA SER A 88 0.27 4.49 27.84
C SER A 88 -0.91 5.46 27.95
N PHE A 89 -1.97 5.23 27.17
CA PHE A 89 -3.25 5.90 27.38
C PHE A 89 -3.93 5.46 28.68
N ALA A 90 -4.79 6.32 29.22
CA ALA A 90 -5.43 6.09 30.52
C ALA A 90 -6.46 4.96 30.49
N ASP A 91 -7.22 4.85 29.40
CA ASP A 91 -8.32 3.90 29.25
C ASP A 91 -7.87 2.58 28.57
N ASN A 92 -6.71 2.58 27.90
CA ASN A 92 -6.07 1.40 27.33
C ASN A 92 -4.55 1.43 27.58
N ALA A 93 -4.08 0.62 28.54
CA ALA A 93 -2.68 0.61 28.95
C ALA A 93 -1.71 0.02 27.91
N GLU A 94 -2.22 -0.79 26.98
CA GLU A 94 -1.44 -1.43 25.90
C GLU A 94 -1.38 -0.54 24.64
N LEU A 95 -2.21 0.51 24.57
CA LEU A 95 -2.12 1.53 23.53
C LEU A 95 -1.12 2.61 23.94
N LEU A 96 -0.18 2.90 23.05
CA LEU A 96 0.91 3.85 23.29
C LEU A 96 0.60 5.21 22.67
N ASP A 97 0.81 6.27 23.45
CA ASP A 97 0.94 7.68 23.06
C ASP A 97 2.42 7.96 22.77
N CYS A 98 2.74 8.16 21.49
CA CYS A 98 4.09 8.15 20.94
C CYS A 98 4.46 9.49 20.28
N PRO A 99 4.70 10.58 21.04
CA PRO A 99 4.95 11.91 20.48
C PRO A 99 6.25 12.02 19.66
N GLN A 100 7.24 11.14 19.89
CA GLN A 100 8.43 11.09 19.03
C GLN A 100 8.12 10.50 17.65
N ILE A 101 7.27 9.47 17.59
CA ILE A 101 6.87 8.84 16.33
C ILE A 101 5.95 9.79 15.56
N GLU A 102 5.01 10.47 16.24
CA GLU A 102 4.21 11.56 15.67
C GLU A 102 5.09 12.59 14.94
N ALA A 103 6.07 13.17 15.63
CA ALA A 103 6.96 14.17 15.05
C ALA A 103 7.79 13.61 13.88
N ASP A 104 8.20 12.34 13.96
CA ASP A 104 8.97 11.70 12.90
C ASP A 104 8.11 11.43 11.66
N ILE A 105 6.86 10.99 11.79
CA ILE A 105 5.94 10.80 10.66
C ILE A 105 5.80 12.11 9.89
N GLU A 106 5.53 13.21 10.59
CA GLU A 106 5.39 14.53 9.97
C GLU A 106 6.69 14.98 9.27
N GLU A 107 7.86 14.74 9.88
CA GLU A 107 9.15 15.07 9.27
C GLU A 107 9.40 14.24 8.00
N CYS A 108 9.18 12.92 8.07
CA CYS A 108 9.33 12.00 6.94
C CYS A 108 8.48 12.41 5.74
N GLN A 109 7.21 12.74 5.97
CA GLN A 109 6.28 13.16 4.93
C GLN A 109 6.63 14.56 4.40
N SER A 110 6.78 15.54 5.27
CA SER A 110 6.88 16.96 4.87
C SER A 110 8.26 17.39 4.38
N THR A 111 9.32 16.78 4.92
CA THR A 111 10.71 17.14 4.61
C THR A 111 11.33 16.20 3.58
N TYR A 112 11.05 14.91 3.69
CA TYR A 112 11.72 13.88 2.88
C TYR A 112 10.80 13.21 1.84
N GLY A 113 9.50 13.54 1.83
CA GLY A 113 8.55 13.01 0.86
C GLY A 113 8.35 11.51 0.96
N LYS A 114 8.51 10.90 2.13
CA LYS A 114 8.30 9.45 2.31
C LYS A 114 6.82 9.11 2.37
N THR A 115 6.45 7.95 1.84
CA THR A 115 5.15 7.34 2.11
C THR A 115 5.24 6.56 3.42
N ILE A 116 4.45 6.93 4.42
CA ILE A 116 4.41 6.27 5.73
C ILE A 116 3.06 5.58 5.92
N VAL A 117 3.02 4.26 5.85
CA VAL A 117 1.81 3.46 6.09
C VAL A 117 1.88 2.78 7.46
N LEU A 118 0.76 2.59 8.14
CA LEU A 118 0.71 1.77 9.35
C LEU A 118 0.47 0.32 8.97
N SER A 119 1.39 -0.59 9.31
CA SER A 119 1.22 -2.01 9.08
C SER A 119 0.42 -2.66 10.22
N ILE A 120 -0.58 -3.45 9.85
CA ILE A 120 -1.53 -4.11 10.73
C ILE A 120 -1.29 -5.62 10.63
N GLY A 121 -1.08 -6.26 11.77
CA GLY A 121 -0.81 -7.69 11.83
C GLY A 121 0.56 -8.00 12.43
N GLY A 122 1.45 -8.55 11.59
CA GLY A 122 2.73 -9.15 11.96
C GLY A 122 2.60 -10.56 12.53
N ALA A 123 3.74 -11.26 12.64
CA ALA A 123 3.85 -12.61 13.20
C ALA A 123 3.24 -12.80 14.61
N THR A 124 3.04 -11.72 15.36
CA THR A 124 2.48 -11.73 16.72
C THR A 124 0.97 -11.47 16.79
N TYR A 125 0.31 -11.19 15.66
CA TYR A 125 -1.14 -11.01 15.62
C TYR A 125 -1.88 -12.29 16.02
N THR A 126 -2.82 -12.19 16.97
CA THR A 126 -3.55 -13.36 17.51
C THR A 126 -5.07 -13.27 17.45
N GLN A 127 -5.64 -12.13 17.05
CA GLN A 127 -7.09 -11.92 17.15
C GLN A 127 -7.90 -12.72 16.11
N GLY A 128 -7.26 -13.19 15.04
CA GLY A 128 -7.89 -14.06 14.04
C GLY A 128 -9.01 -13.39 13.22
N GLY A 129 -9.17 -12.07 13.31
CA GLY A 129 -10.17 -11.31 12.56
C GLY A 129 -11.41 -10.98 13.39
N PHE A 130 -12.58 -10.93 12.74
CA PHE A 130 -13.81 -10.40 13.32
C PHE A 130 -14.93 -11.43 13.30
N THR A 131 -15.84 -11.33 14.28
CA THR A 131 -16.98 -12.25 14.40
C THR A 131 -18.10 -11.98 13.38
N SER A 132 -18.10 -10.79 12.76
CA SER A 132 -19.09 -10.39 11.74
C SER A 132 -18.55 -9.24 10.88
N SER A 133 -19.09 -9.08 9.68
CA SER A 133 -18.82 -7.95 8.79
C SER A 133 -19.06 -6.60 9.48
N SER A 134 -20.12 -6.49 10.30
CA SER A 134 -20.42 -5.25 11.03
C SER A 134 -19.38 -4.90 12.10
N ALA A 135 -18.79 -5.90 12.76
CA ALA A 135 -17.72 -5.67 13.72
C ALA A 135 -16.43 -5.24 13.00
N ALA A 136 -16.14 -5.85 11.84
CA ALA A 136 -15.04 -5.47 10.96
C ALA A 136 -15.16 -4.01 10.48
N VAL A 137 -16.34 -3.60 10.00
CA VAL A 137 -16.60 -2.21 9.57
C VAL A 137 -16.42 -1.22 10.73
N ALA A 138 -16.99 -1.49 11.90
CA ALA A 138 -16.84 -0.62 13.08
C ALA A 138 -15.37 -0.51 13.55
N ALA A 139 -14.61 -1.60 13.44
CA ALA A 139 -13.18 -1.59 13.72
C ALA A 139 -12.41 -0.73 12.71
N ALA A 140 -12.70 -0.84 11.41
CA ALA A 140 -12.09 -0.01 10.37
C ALA A 140 -12.36 1.49 10.60
N GLU A 141 -13.60 1.87 10.94
CA GLU A 141 -13.96 3.24 11.31
C GLU A 141 -13.15 3.74 12.52
N THR A 142 -12.95 2.87 13.51
CA THR A 142 -12.16 3.20 14.71
C THR A 142 -10.69 3.40 14.36
N ILE A 143 -10.07 2.49 13.63
CA ILE A 143 -8.67 2.60 13.18
C ILE A 143 -8.47 3.85 12.31
N TRP A 144 -9.40 4.14 11.40
CA TRP A 144 -9.36 5.36 10.61
C TRP A 144 -9.45 6.62 11.48
N ALA A 145 -10.32 6.63 12.49
CA ALA A 145 -10.42 7.76 13.42
C ALA A 145 -9.17 7.92 14.29
N MET A 146 -8.41 6.85 14.56
CA MET A 146 -7.19 6.87 15.36
C MET A 146 -5.96 7.34 14.58
N PHE A 147 -5.83 6.95 13.31
CA PHE A 147 -4.59 7.14 12.53
C PHE A 147 -4.75 7.94 11.22
N GLY A 148 -5.99 8.06 10.71
CA GLY A 148 -6.34 8.91 9.58
C GLY A 148 -6.51 10.39 9.99
N PRO A 149 -7.12 11.24 9.14
CA PRO A 149 -7.37 12.66 9.43
C PRO A 149 -8.02 12.90 10.79
N VAL A 150 -7.57 13.95 11.48
CA VAL A 150 -8.14 14.35 12.78
C VAL A 150 -9.60 14.76 12.62
N GLN A 151 -10.48 14.09 13.37
CA GLN A 151 -11.92 14.34 13.35
C GLN A 151 -12.34 15.20 14.55
N SER A 152 -12.85 16.41 14.26
CA SER A 152 -13.18 17.42 15.30
C SER A 152 -14.19 17.00 16.38
N ASN A 153 -14.96 15.94 16.14
CA ASN A 153 -15.98 15.38 17.04
C ASN A 153 -15.63 13.98 17.56
N SER A 154 -14.41 13.49 17.31
CA SER A 154 -13.92 12.22 17.82
C SER A 154 -13.19 12.42 19.15
N SER A 155 -13.29 11.41 20.02
CA SER A 155 -12.56 11.34 21.29
C SER A 155 -11.74 10.05 21.38
N VAL A 156 -11.39 9.45 20.24
CA VAL A 156 -10.51 8.28 20.21
C VAL A 156 -9.11 8.67 20.64
N ASP A 157 -8.45 7.77 21.36
CA ASP A 157 -7.03 7.90 21.66
C ASP A 157 -6.23 7.77 20.36
N ARG A 158 -5.34 8.74 20.09
CA ARG A 158 -4.55 8.80 18.86
C ARG A 158 -3.07 8.58 19.18
N PRO A 159 -2.52 7.38 18.90
CA PRO A 159 -1.12 7.05 19.21
C PRO A 159 -0.08 8.01 18.65
N PHE A 160 -0.39 8.65 17.53
CA PHE A 160 0.49 9.61 16.86
C PHE A 160 -0.08 11.03 16.89
N GLY A 161 -0.87 11.37 17.91
CA GLY A 161 -1.43 12.71 18.07
C GLY A 161 -2.12 13.23 16.80
N ASP A 162 -1.65 14.35 16.27
CA ASP A 162 -2.21 14.98 15.07
C ASP A 162 -1.62 14.44 13.76
N ALA A 163 -0.57 13.61 13.80
CA ALA A 163 0.00 13.02 12.61
C ALA A 163 -1.01 12.08 11.91
N VAL A 164 -0.95 12.06 10.58
CA VAL A 164 -1.85 11.30 9.70
C VAL A 164 -1.00 10.40 8.81
N VAL A 165 -1.14 9.08 8.97
CA VAL A 165 -0.46 8.12 8.09
C VAL A 165 -0.92 8.28 6.64
N ASP A 166 -0.10 7.88 5.68
CA ASP A 166 -0.44 7.89 4.26
C ASP A 166 -1.28 6.68 3.85
N GLY A 167 -1.58 5.76 4.77
CA GLY A 167 -2.31 4.55 4.45
C GLY A 167 -2.14 3.44 5.46
N PHE A 168 -2.57 2.25 5.07
CA PHE A 168 -2.45 1.03 5.86
C PHE A 168 -1.86 -0.09 5.02
N ASP A 169 -1.07 -0.92 5.69
CA ASP A 169 -0.52 -2.16 5.17
C ASP A 169 -1.11 -3.34 5.94
N PHE A 170 -1.45 -4.43 5.26
CA PHE A 170 -1.95 -5.65 5.90
C PHE A 170 -0.89 -6.74 5.82
N ASP A 171 -0.29 -7.06 6.96
CA ASP A 171 0.73 -8.10 7.09
C ASP A 171 0.18 -9.21 7.99
N PHE A 172 -0.86 -9.91 7.55
CA PHE A 172 -1.37 -11.04 8.32
C PHE A 172 -0.59 -12.30 7.99
N GLU A 173 -0.02 -12.94 9.01
CA GLU A 173 0.76 -14.18 8.85
C GLU A 173 0.00 -15.44 9.31
N SER A 174 -1.28 -15.29 9.66
CA SER A 174 -2.17 -16.39 10.03
C SER A 174 -3.58 -16.14 9.50
N THR A 175 -4.33 -17.22 9.23
CA THR A 175 -5.69 -17.11 8.68
C THR A 175 -6.59 -16.27 9.56
N THR A 176 -7.28 -15.33 8.93
CA THR A 176 -8.24 -14.42 9.56
C THR A 176 -9.66 -14.64 9.05
N GLU A 177 -10.66 -14.21 9.83
CA GLU A 177 -12.08 -14.21 9.44
C GLU A 177 -12.60 -12.78 9.26
N ASN A 178 -13.44 -12.56 8.25
CA ASN A 178 -14.10 -11.28 7.97
C ASN A 178 -13.14 -10.09 7.82
N MET A 179 -11.97 -10.29 7.21
CA MET A 179 -11.03 -9.19 6.93
C MET A 179 -11.40 -8.40 5.67
N ALA A 180 -12.03 -9.02 4.67
CA ALA A 180 -12.47 -8.29 3.48
C ALA A 180 -13.40 -7.10 3.81
N PRO A 181 -14.42 -7.21 4.69
CA PRO A 181 -15.22 -6.04 5.10
C PRO A 181 -14.42 -4.95 5.83
N PHE A 182 -13.41 -5.31 6.64
CA PHE A 182 -12.52 -4.34 7.29
C PHE A 182 -11.69 -3.58 6.25
N ALA A 183 -11.07 -4.31 5.33
CA ALA A 183 -10.29 -3.75 4.23
C ALA A 183 -11.11 -2.84 3.31
N ALA A 184 -12.33 -3.28 2.97
CA ALA A 184 -13.26 -2.53 2.13
C ALA A 184 -13.65 -1.19 2.77
N GLU A 185 -13.96 -1.18 4.06
CA GLU A 185 -14.33 0.05 4.76
C GLU A 185 -13.13 1.00 4.90
N LEU A 186 -11.93 0.51 5.23
CA LEU A 186 -10.72 1.35 5.23
C LEU A 186 -10.47 1.97 3.84
N ARG A 187 -10.55 1.17 2.77
CA ARG A 187 -10.39 1.70 1.40
C ARG A 187 -11.44 2.76 1.06
N SER A 188 -12.69 2.53 1.46
CA SER A 188 -13.79 3.49 1.28
C SER A 188 -13.52 4.81 1.99
N LEU A 189 -13.11 4.77 3.27
CA LEU A 189 -12.80 5.95 4.07
C LEU A 189 -11.62 6.75 3.49
N MET A 190 -10.56 6.06 3.08
CA MET A 190 -9.40 6.64 2.40
C MET A 190 -9.77 7.34 1.08
N THR A 191 -10.61 6.69 0.27
CA THR A 191 -11.11 7.26 -0.99
C THR A 191 -11.96 8.49 -0.73
N ALA A 192 -12.88 8.42 0.23
CA ALA A 192 -13.75 9.54 0.59
C ALA A 192 -12.98 10.76 1.10
N ALA A 193 -11.89 10.57 1.86
CA ALA A 193 -11.02 11.65 2.30
C ALA A 193 -10.26 12.29 1.13
N THR A 194 -9.71 11.47 0.23
CA THR A 194 -9.04 11.95 -0.99
C THR A 194 -10.02 12.76 -1.87
N ASP A 195 -11.23 12.25 -2.08
CA ASP A 195 -12.29 12.92 -2.86
C ASP A 195 -12.76 14.24 -2.22
N ALA A 196 -12.65 14.35 -0.89
CA ALA A 196 -12.94 15.58 -0.15
C ALA A 196 -11.81 16.62 -0.22
N GLY A 197 -10.70 16.31 -0.90
CA GLY A 197 -9.58 17.21 -1.13
C GLY A 197 -8.42 17.05 -0.15
N ASP A 198 -8.37 15.93 0.58
CA ASP A 198 -7.19 15.54 1.36
C ASP A 198 -6.10 14.96 0.44
N LYS A 199 -4.98 14.50 1.02
CA LYS A 199 -3.92 13.78 0.31
C LYS A 199 -4.43 12.43 -0.23
N GLN A 200 -3.66 11.87 -1.17
CA GLN A 200 -3.84 10.48 -1.59
C GLN A 200 -3.49 9.55 -0.42
N TYR A 201 -4.31 8.54 -0.22
CA TYR A 201 -4.05 7.46 0.73
C TYR A 201 -3.82 6.13 0.02
N TYR A 202 -3.07 5.25 0.66
CA TYR A 202 -2.65 3.98 0.09
C TYR A 202 -3.11 2.78 0.93
N LEU A 203 -3.41 1.67 0.27
CA LEU A 203 -3.60 0.37 0.91
C LEU A 203 -2.65 -0.64 0.28
N SER A 204 -1.89 -1.32 1.11
CA SER A 204 -1.04 -2.44 0.71
C SER A 204 -1.35 -3.71 1.51
N ALA A 205 -0.75 -4.81 1.08
CA ALA A 205 -0.74 -6.07 1.80
C ALA A 205 0.61 -6.77 1.60
N ALA A 206 1.00 -7.61 2.54
CA ALA A 206 2.27 -8.34 2.54
C ALA A 206 2.04 -9.87 2.55
N PRO A 207 1.40 -10.45 1.51
CA PRO A 207 1.19 -11.89 1.46
C PRO A 207 2.53 -12.65 1.39
N GLN A 208 2.55 -13.90 1.85
CA GLN A 208 3.68 -14.78 1.60
C GLN A 208 3.68 -15.27 0.15
N CYS A 209 4.84 -15.71 -0.38
CA CYS A 209 4.92 -16.16 -1.77
C CYS A 209 4.03 -17.35 -2.18
N PRO A 210 3.62 -18.31 -1.31
CA PRO A 210 2.71 -19.37 -1.71
C PRO A 210 1.38 -18.79 -2.20
N TYR A 211 0.93 -19.21 -3.38
CA TYR A 211 -0.32 -18.71 -3.96
C TYR A 211 -1.39 -19.83 -4.06
N PRO A 212 -2.66 -19.57 -3.67
CA PRO A 212 -3.10 -18.36 -2.97
C PRO A 212 -2.48 -18.28 -1.57
N ASP A 213 -2.21 -17.06 -1.10
CA ASP A 213 -1.77 -16.82 0.27
C ASP A 213 -2.87 -17.30 1.25
N ALA A 214 -2.54 -17.75 2.44
CA ALA A 214 -3.54 -18.33 3.36
C ALA A 214 -4.18 -17.32 4.32
N ALA A 215 -3.50 -16.20 4.58
CA ALA A 215 -3.89 -15.20 5.56
C ALA A 215 -4.64 -14.03 4.91
N ASP A 216 -4.12 -13.56 3.76
CA ASP A 216 -4.63 -12.40 3.04
C ASP A 216 -5.59 -12.76 1.90
N ASN A 217 -5.82 -14.05 1.62
CA ASN A 217 -6.66 -14.50 0.49
C ASN A 217 -8.02 -13.83 0.45
N ASP A 218 -8.65 -13.65 1.61
CA ASP A 218 -9.99 -13.07 1.71
C ASP A 218 -10.03 -11.66 1.11
N MET A 219 -8.94 -10.91 1.25
CA MET A 219 -8.80 -9.55 0.72
C MET A 219 -8.22 -9.54 -0.71
N LEU A 220 -7.33 -10.49 -1.04
CA LEU A 220 -6.65 -10.57 -2.34
C LEU A 220 -7.51 -11.24 -3.44
N ASN A 221 -8.72 -11.69 -3.16
CA ASN A 221 -9.58 -12.40 -4.12
C ASN A 221 -10.22 -11.52 -5.22
N GLY A 222 -9.80 -10.26 -5.36
CA GLY A 222 -10.27 -9.34 -6.40
C GLY A 222 -11.43 -8.43 -6.00
N THR A 223 -11.74 -8.35 -4.70
CA THR A 223 -12.77 -7.44 -4.18
C THR A 223 -12.19 -6.14 -3.61
N ILE A 224 -10.96 -6.18 -3.09
CA ILE A 224 -10.30 -5.03 -2.47
C ILE A 224 -9.28 -4.45 -3.45
N SER A 225 -9.35 -3.14 -3.64
CA SER A 225 -8.35 -2.38 -4.41
C SER A 225 -7.12 -2.15 -3.54
N PHE A 226 -5.98 -2.71 -3.92
CA PHE A 226 -4.66 -2.45 -3.33
C PHE A 226 -3.84 -1.58 -4.29
N ASP A 227 -3.04 -0.65 -3.76
CA ASP A 227 -2.13 0.17 -4.56
C ASP A 227 -0.87 -0.64 -4.91
N TRP A 228 -0.35 -1.38 -3.94
CA TRP A 228 0.67 -2.39 -4.14
C TRP A 228 0.50 -3.57 -3.17
N ILE A 229 1.20 -4.67 -3.44
CA ILE A 229 1.43 -5.75 -2.49
C ILE A 229 2.93 -6.04 -2.38
N SER A 230 3.40 -6.37 -1.19
CA SER A 230 4.79 -6.67 -0.87
C SER A 230 4.95 -8.17 -0.60
N VAL A 231 5.06 -8.95 -1.67
CA VAL A 231 5.06 -10.42 -1.57
C VAL A 231 6.34 -10.92 -0.90
N GLN A 232 6.21 -11.63 0.21
CA GLN A 232 7.34 -12.15 0.98
C GLN A 232 7.97 -13.38 0.29
N PHE A 233 8.98 -13.16 -0.55
CA PHE A 233 9.73 -14.23 -1.24
C PHE A 233 10.85 -14.80 -0.37
N TYR A 234 10.50 -15.20 0.86
CA TYR A 234 11.39 -15.85 1.82
C TYR A 234 10.60 -16.75 2.78
N ASN A 235 11.29 -17.50 3.65
CA ASN A 235 10.69 -18.48 4.57
C ASN A 235 9.81 -19.58 3.93
N ASN A 236 9.78 -19.66 2.61
CA ASN A 236 8.88 -20.52 1.84
C ASN A 236 9.59 -21.15 0.64
N TYR A 237 8.97 -22.19 0.07
CA TYR A 237 9.54 -22.93 -1.07
C TYR A 237 9.76 -22.06 -2.31
N CYS A 238 9.05 -20.93 -2.43
CA CYS A 238 9.05 -20.02 -3.56
C CYS A 238 9.96 -18.79 -3.35
N GLY A 239 10.82 -18.81 -2.33
CA GLY A 239 11.68 -17.67 -2.03
C GLY A 239 12.77 -17.40 -3.08
N VAL A 240 13.34 -16.18 -3.06
CA VAL A 240 14.38 -15.73 -4.01
C VAL A 240 15.59 -16.66 -4.05
N ASN A 241 15.95 -17.27 -2.91
CA ASN A 241 17.04 -18.24 -2.81
C ASN A 241 16.83 -19.52 -3.66
N THR A 242 15.65 -19.71 -4.25
CA THR A 242 15.33 -20.82 -5.16
C THR A 242 15.39 -20.44 -6.63
N PHE A 243 15.69 -19.18 -6.94
CA PHE A 243 15.84 -18.68 -8.30
C PHE A 243 16.97 -19.41 -9.03
N VAL A 244 16.69 -19.83 -10.27
CA VAL A 244 17.62 -20.51 -11.15
C VAL A 244 18.20 -19.50 -12.14
N VAL A 245 19.42 -19.04 -11.83
CA VAL A 245 20.24 -18.15 -12.66
C VAL A 245 20.33 -18.66 -14.10
N GLY A 246 20.06 -17.77 -15.06
CA GLY A 246 20.11 -18.05 -16.50
C GLY A 246 18.96 -18.91 -17.07
N ASP A 247 17.92 -19.22 -16.29
CA ASP A 247 16.71 -19.90 -16.78
C ASP A 247 15.52 -18.93 -16.82
N SER A 248 14.79 -18.89 -17.94
CA SER A 248 13.56 -18.10 -18.05
C SER A 248 12.34 -18.80 -17.44
N THR A 249 12.47 -20.07 -17.06
CA THR A 249 11.41 -20.87 -16.45
C THR A 249 11.80 -21.23 -15.04
N GLN A 250 11.12 -20.63 -14.07
CA GLN A 250 11.40 -20.85 -12.66
C GLN A 250 10.48 -21.94 -12.11
N ALA A 251 11.06 -22.94 -11.46
CA ALA A 251 10.29 -24.08 -10.95
C ALA A 251 9.60 -23.80 -9.60
N TYR A 252 10.16 -22.86 -8.83
CA TYR A 252 9.75 -22.57 -7.45
C TYR A 252 9.52 -21.08 -7.22
N TYR A 253 10.50 -20.25 -7.57
CA TYR A 253 10.33 -18.80 -7.55
C TYR A 253 9.18 -18.40 -8.49
N ASN A 254 8.15 -17.76 -7.95
CA ASN A 254 6.84 -17.65 -8.59
C ASN A 254 6.33 -16.21 -8.74
N PHE A 255 7.21 -15.25 -9.02
CA PHE A 255 6.79 -13.87 -9.29
C PHE A 255 5.80 -13.77 -10.46
N ASP A 256 5.95 -14.63 -11.47
CA ASP A 256 5.03 -14.78 -12.60
C ASP A 256 3.58 -15.11 -12.19
N THR A 257 3.42 -15.86 -11.09
CA THR A 257 2.12 -16.19 -10.52
C THR A 257 1.47 -14.96 -9.91
N TRP A 258 2.24 -14.14 -9.19
CA TRP A 258 1.77 -12.90 -8.59
C TRP A 258 1.51 -11.81 -9.65
N ASP A 259 2.29 -11.78 -10.73
CA ASP A 259 1.99 -10.95 -11.90
C ASP A 259 0.68 -11.38 -12.58
N THR A 260 0.43 -12.69 -12.69
CA THR A 260 -0.85 -13.22 -13.20
C THR A 260 -2.01 -12.79 -12.31
N TRP A 261 -1.85 -12.85 -10.98
CA TRP A 261 -2.83 -12.33 -10.03
C TRP A 261 -3.09 -10.83 -10.26
N ALA A 262 -2.03 -10.03 -10.37
CA ALA A 262 -2.14 -8.58 -10.59
C ALA A 262 -2.93 -8.26 -11.87
N GLN A 263 -2.70 -9.02 -12.95
CA GLN A 263 -3.37 -8.79 -14.24
C GLN A 263 -4.81 -9.33 -14.32
N THR A 264 -5.14 -10.37 -13.57
CA THR A 264 -6.38 -11.15 -13.80
C THR A 264 -7.32 -11.23 -12.62
N VAL A 265 -6.86 -10.94 -11.41
CA VAL A 265 -7.63 -11.07 -10.17
C VAL A 265 -7.76 -9.74 -9.45
N SER A 266 -6.68 -8.96 -9.33
CA SER A 266 -6.68 -7.69 -8.58
C SER A 266 -7.83 -6.76 -8.99
N ALA A 267 -8.48 -6.15 -8.00
CA ALA A 267 -9.50 -5.12 -8.25
C ALA A 267 -8.89 -3.85 -8.86
N ASN A 268 -7.63 -3.55 -8.53
CA ASN A 268 -6.86 -2.48 -9.15
C ASN A 268 -6.06 -3.04 -10.33
N PRO A 269 -6.40 -2.69 -11.59
CA PRO A 269 -5.67 -3.19 -12.76
C PRO A 269 -4.24 -2.65 -12.87
N ASP A 270 -3.92 -1.59 -12.11
CA ASP A 270 -2.60 -0.94 -12.09
C ASP A 270 -1.81 -1.29 -10.81
N VAL A 271 -2.26 -2.28 -10.04
CA VAL A 271 -1.59 -2.72 -8.79
C VAL A 271 -0.13 -3.06 -9.03
N LYS A 272 0.73 -2.72 -8.06
CA LYS A 272 2.13 -3.10 -8.07
C LYS A 272 2.43 -4.30 -7.18
N VAL A 273 3.42 -5.09 -7.60
CA VAL A 273 3.97 -6.21 -6.83
C VAL A 273 5.41 -5.86 -6.53
N LEU A 274 5.73 -5.75 -5.24
CA LEU A 274 7.08 -5.58 -4.74
C LEU A 274 7.66 -6.94 -4.38
N LEU A 275 8.92 -7.16 -4.74
CA LEU A 275 9.68 -8.35 -4.40
C LEU A 275 10.19 -8.21 -2.95
N GLY A 276 9.55 -8.92 -2.03
CA GLY A 276 9.91 -8.92 -0.61
C GLY A 276 11.10 -9.83 -0.31
N ILE A 277 12.15 -9.28 0.30
CA ILE A 277 13.39 -9.97 0.67
C ILE A 277 13.83 -9.68 2.11
N PRO A 278 14.55 -10.62 2.76
CA PRO A 278 15.21 -10.33 4.03
C PRO A 278 16.37 -9.36 3.81
N ALA A 279 16.52 -8.37 4.67
CA ALA A 279 17.57 -7.37 4.56
C ALA A 279 18.94 -7.83 5.07
N ASN A 280 18.99 -8.96 5.80
CA ASN A 280 20.21 -9.57 6.34
C ASN A 280 19.97 -11.05 6.63
N THR A 281 21.04 -11.80 6.88
CA THR A 281 21.04 -13.22 7.29
C THR A 281 20.19 -13.52 8.53
N GLY A 282 20.05 -12.56 9.44
CA GLY A 282 19.27 -12.70 10.67
C GLY A 282 17.81 -12.26 10.56
N ALA A 283 17.41 -11.67 9.42
CA ALA A 283 16.11 -11.06 9.25
C ALA A 283 14.97 -12.08 9.06
N ALA A 284 15.29 -13.25 8.52
CA ALA A 284 14.34 -14.33 8.27
C ALA A 284 14.99 -15.69 8.56
N GLY A 285 14.18 -16.74 8.76
CA GLY A 285 14.66 -18.11 8.95
C GLY A 285 15.35 -18.69 7.71
N SER A 286 14.97 -18.23 6.52
CA SER A 286 15.60 -18.57 5.24
C SER A 286 15.24 -17.54 4.17
N GLY A 287 15.99 -17.49 3.06
CA GLY A 287 15.66 -16.66 1.89
C GLY A 287 16.59 -15.48 1.63
N TYR A 288 17.42 -15.09 2.60
CA TYR A 288 18.44 -14.06 2.39
C TYR A 288 19.37 -14.45 1.24
N THR A 289 19.45 -13.58 0.24
CA THR A 289 20.14 -13.81 -1.03
C THR A 289 20.85 -12.52 -1.46
N THR A 290 22.02 -12.63 -2.09
CA THR A 290 22.85 -11.51 -2.57
C THR A 290 23.55 -11.90 -3.87
N GLY A 291 24.20 -10.92 -4.52
CA GLY A 291 24.98 -11.08 -5.74
C GLY A 291 24.15 -11.56 -6.91
N THR A 292 24.76 -12.31 -7.82
CA THR A 292 24.16 -12.70 -9.10
C THR A 292 22.80 -13.40 -8.98
N THR A 293 22.53 -14.15 -7.90
CA THR A 293 21.20 -14.75 -7.73
C THR A 293 20.13 -13.72 -7.43
N LEU A 294 20.45 -12.68 -6.65
CA LEU A 294 19.53 -11.58 -6.37
C LEU A 294 19.37 -10.70 -7.62
N GLU A 295 20.49 -10.30 -8.23
CA GLU A 295 20.55 -9.51 -9.47
C GLU A 295 19.66 -10.12 -10.57
N ASP A 296 19.87 -11.40 -10.91
CA ASP A 296 19.08 -12.08 -11.95
C ASP A 296 17.60 -12.23 -11.57
N ALA A 297 17.28 -12.40 -10.28
CA ALA A 297 15.90 -12.50 -9.82
C ALA A 297 15.16 -11.16 -9.93
N ILE A 298 15.85 -10.05 -9.68
CA ILE A 298 15.35 -8.69 -9.88
C ILE A 298 15.17 -8.45 -11.38
N GLU A 299 16.18 -8.73 -12.22
CA GLU A 299 16.09 -8.56 -13.68
C GLU A 299 14.92 -9.38 -14.28
N TYR A 300 14.75 -10.63 -13.84
CA TYR A 300 13.62 -11.47 -14.24
C TYR A 300 12.28 -10.82 -13.85
N SER A 301 12.16 -10.37 -12.61
CA SER A 301 10.93 -9.78 -12.08
C SER A 301 10.57 -8.46 -12.76
N GLU A 302 11.58 -7.67 -13.12
CA GLU A 302 11.41 -6.43 -13.88
C GLU A 302 10.81 -6.63 -15.28
N THR A 303 10.85 -7.84 -15.84
CA THR A 303 10.21 -8.10 -17.13
C THR A 303 8.68 -8.04 -17.06
N PHE A 304 8.10 -8.17 -15.87
CA PHE A 304 6.66 -8.11 -15.63
C PHE A 304 6.17 -6.67 -15.49
N SER A 305 4.94 -6.40 -15.94
CA SER A 305 4.35 -5.04 -15.88
C SER A 305 3.88 -4.66 -14.49
N SER A 306 3.54 -5.65 -13.65
CA SER A 306 3.14 -5.44 -12.27
C SER A 306 4.31 -5.14 -11.34
N PHE A 307 5.56 -5.44 -11.72
CA PHE A 307 6.73 -5.17 -10.88
C PHE A 307 6.81 -3.70 -10.50
N GLY A 308 6.88 -3.42 -9.20
CA GLY A 308 6.93 -2.07 -8.64
C GLY A 308 8.22 -1.73 -7.89
N GLY A 309 9.04 -2.73 -7.56
CA GLY A 309 10.28 -2.56 -6.82
C GLY A 309 10.49 -3.63 -5.75
N ILE A 310 11.16 -3.24 -4.66
CA ILE A 310 11.66 -4.16 -3.62
C ILE A 310 11.05 -3.79 -2.27
N MET A 311 10.69 -4.81 -1.49
CA MET A 311 10.38 -4.68 -0.08
C MET A 311 11.47 -5.38 0.75
N MET A 312 11.88 -4.78 1.87
CA MET A 312 12.88 -5.33 2.78
C MET A 312 12.37 -5.43 4.22
N TRP A 313 12.55 -6.62 4.81
CA TRP A 313 12.38 -6.86 6.24
C TRP A 313 13.75 -6.93 6.94
N ASP A 314 14.13 -6.07 7.88
CA ASP A 314 13.58 -4.75 8.23
C ASP A 314 14.72 -3.71 8.30
N MET A 315 14.40 -2.46 8.65
CA MET A 315 15.34 -1.34 8.70
C MET A 315 16.54 -1.58 9.64
N SER A 316 16.33 -2.25 10.77
CA SER A 316 17.40 -2.55 11.73
C SER A 316 18.40 -3.58 11.17
N GLN A 317 17.88 -4.55 10.42
CA GLN A 317 18.70 -5.57 9.74
C GLN A 317 19.48 -4.96 8.57
N LEU A 318 18.81 -4.11 7.78
CA LEU A 318 19.38 -3.44 6.62
C LEU A 318 20.59 -2.57 7.00
N TYR A 319 20.45 -1.75 8.04
CA TYR A 319 21.50 -0.81 8.45
C TYR A 319 22.70 -1.50 9.12
N GLU A 320 22.51 -2.71 9.65
CA GLU A 320 23.61 -3.56 10.13
C GLU A 320 24.24 -4.39 8.98
N ASN A 321 23.67 -4.34 7.77
CA ASN A 321 24.17 -5.03 6.58
C ASN A 321 24.81 -4.05 5.59
N SER A 322 26.01 -3.59 5.91
CA SER A 322 26.71 -2.58 5.12
C SER A 322 26.87 -2.97 3.64
N GLY A 323 26.36 -2.13 2.75
CA GLY A 323 26.45 -2.29 1.28
C GLY A 323 25.29 -3.05 0.64
N PHE A 324 24.39 -3.66 1.42
CA PHE A 324 23.27 -4.41 0.84
C PHE A 324 22.23 -3.51 0.15
N LEU A 325 21.93 -2.34 0.72
CA LEU A 325 21.06 -1.37 0.05
C LEU A 325 21.67 -0.88 -1.27
N ASP A 326 22.98 -0.59 -1.28
CA ASP A 326 23.69 -0.14 -2.47
C ASP A 326 23.66 -1.21 -3.60
N GLU A 327 23.77 -2.49 -3.22
CA GLU A 327 23.61 -3.62 -4.14
C GLU A 327 22.20 -3.66 -4.75
N VAL A 328 21.16 -3.61 -3.92
CA VAL A 328 19.76 -3.63 -4.38
C VAL A 328 19.44 -2.44 -5.30
N VAL A 329 19.91 -1.24 -4.95
CA VAL A 329 19.74 -0.04 -5.78
C VAL A 329 20.43 -0.22 -7.13
N ALA A 330 21.68 -0.72 -7.13
CA ALA A 330 22.41 -0.95 -8.37
C ALA A 330 21.73 -1.99 -9.28
N ASP A 331 21.18 -3.06 -8.71
CA ASP A 331 20.49 -4.11 -9.45
C ASP A 331 19.19 -3.60 -10.10
N LEU A 332 18.41 -2.78 -9.38
CA LEU A 332 17.20 -2.11 -9.91
C LEU A 332 17.53 -1.10 -11.04
N GLU A 333 18.62 -0.35 -10.89
CA GLU A 333 19.03 0.62 -11.91
C GLU A 333 19.57 -0.06 -13.19
N ALA A 334 20.21 -1.22 -13.03
CA ALA A 334 20.80 -1.98 -14.14
C ALA A 334 19.72 -2.51 -15.09
N GLY A 335 18.63 -3.06 -14.55
CA GLY A 335 17.52 -3.56 -15.36
C GLY A 335 16.65 -2.44 -15.95
N ALA A 336 16.48 -1.31 -15.22
CA ALA A 336 15.82 -0.11 -15.74
C ALA A 336 16.57 0.54 -16.94
N SER A 337 17.90 0.38 -17.01
CA SER A 337 18.76 0.99 -18.04
C SER A 337 18.89 0.17 -19.34
N GLY A 338 18.34 -1.05 -19.41
CA GLY A 338 18.17 -1.80 -20.65
C GLY A 338 19.44 -2.00 -21.48
N THR A 339 20.44 -2.70 -20.94
CA THR A 339 21.56 -3.27 -21.73
C THR A 339 21.58 -4.80 -21.71
N GLY A 340 20.47 -5.42 -22.12
CA GLY A 340 20.40 -6.82 -22.55
C GLY A 340 20.49 -6.97 -24.08
N PRO A 341 21.06 -8.07 -24.63
CA PRO A 341 21.49 -8.15 -26.04
C PRO A 341 20.32 -8.14 -27.04
N ALA A 342 20.50 -7.33 -28.08
CA ALA A 342 19.56 -7.13 -29.18
C ALA A 342 19.14 -8.46 -29.84
N THR A 343 17.92 -8.90 -29.58
CA THR A 343 17.26 -9.94 -30.37
C THR A 343 16.44 -9.25 -31.46
N THR A 344 16.96 -9.27 -32.69
CA THR A 344 16.26 -8.80 -33.89
C THR A 344 14.98 -9.62 -34.10
N THR A 345 13.82 -9.00 -33.89
CA THR A 345 12.54 -9.56 -34.32
C THR A 345 11.78 -8.52 -35.15
N THR A 346 11.49 -8.90 -36.38
CA THR A 346 10.90 -8.12 -37.46
C THR A 346 9.46 -7.70 -37.14
N ALA A 347 9.15 -6.42 -37.25
CA ALA A 347 7.80 -5.87 -37.06
C ALA A 347 6.83 -6.28 -38.19
N PRO A 348 5.56 -6.63 -37.90
CA PRO A 348 4.51 -6.66 -38.90
C PRO A 348 3.79 -5.31 -38.99
N THR A 349 3.62 -4.86 -40.23
CA THR A 349 2.88 -3.67 -40.65
C THR A 349 1.38 -3.84 -40.37
N THR A 350 0.76 -2.89 -39.66
CA THR A 350 -0.71 -2.79 -39.56
C THR A 350 -1.22 -1.47 -40.13
N THR A 351 -2.24 -1.62 -40.99
CA THR A 351 -2.88 -0.62 -41.83
C THR A 351 -3.84 0.24 -41.00
N ALA A 352 -3.70 1.56 -41.11
CA ALA A 352 -4.62 2.54 -40.50
C ALA A 352 -6.00 2.50 -41.16
N THR A 353 -7.06 2.43 -40.36
CA THR A 353 -8.43 2.69 -40.81
C THR A 353 -9.01 3.86 -40.03
N THR A 354 -9.29 4.94 -40.75
CA THR A 354 -9.98 6.16 -40.31
C THR A 354 -11.45 5.91 -40.03
N LEU A 355 -11.98 6.44 -38.92
CA LEU A 355 -13.41 6.53 -38.66
C LEU A 355 -13.84 8.00 -38.44
N THR A 356 -14.85 8.38 -39.19
CA THR A 356 -15.48 9.70 -39.32
C THR A 356 -16.34 10.08 -38.11
N THR A 357 -16.22 11.34 -37.69
CA THR A 357 -17.04 11.99 -36.67
C THR A 357 -18.40 12.40 -37.26
N SER A 358 -19.49 12.17 -36.53
CA SER A 358 -20.79 12.82 -36.76
C SER A 358 -21.36 13.30 -35.43
N THR A 359 -21.53 14.62 -35.31
CA THR A 359 -22.18 15.32 -34.19
C THR A 359 -23.69 15.35 -34.37
N THR A 360 -24.45 14.99 -33.34
CA THR A 360 -25.85 15.43 -33.17
C THR A 360 -26.14 15.76 -31.71
N THR A 361 -26.64 16.98 -31.51
CA THR A 361 -27.15 17.57 -30.27
C THR A 361 -28.52 16.99 -29.91
N GLY A 362 -28.76 16.65 -28.63
CA GLY A 362 -30.08 16.19 -28.18
C GLY A 362 -30.20 16.01 -26.65
N THR A 363 -30.70 17.06 -26.01
CA THR A 363 -31.59 17.18 -24.84
C THR A 363 -31.60 16.12 -23.71
N VAL A 364 -31.40 16.63 -22.49
CA VAL A 364 -31.58 16.00 -21.17
C VAL A 364 -32.94 15.32 -21.01
N THR A 365 -32.94 14.07 -20.57
CA THR A 365 -34.08 13.45 -19.85
C THR A 365 -33.54 12.42 -18.87
N THR A 366 -33.91 12.60 -17.60
CA THR A 366 -33.63 11.72 -16.46
C THR A 366 -34.37 10.40 -16.59
N THR A 367 -33.65 9.28 -16.62
CA THR A 367 -34.25 7.95 -16.46
C THR A 367 -33.26 7.00 -15.78
N ALA A 368 -33.75 6.28 -14.77
CA ALA A 368 -33.03 5.31 -13.97
C ALA A 368 -32.41 4.20 -14.82
N SER A 369 -31.12 3.93 -14.60
CA SER A 369 -30.38 2.86 -15.25
C SER A 369 -30.66 1.53 -14.56
N SER A 370 -31.15 0.56 -15.34
CA SER A 370 -31.20 -0.86 -15.01
C SER A 370 -29.81 -1.49 -15.16
N SER A 371 -29.27 -2.07 -14.09
CA SER A 371 -27.98 -2.77 -14.06
C SER A 371 -28.04 -4.16 -14.71
N THR A 372 -27.21 -4.41 -15.72
CA THR A 372 -26.98 -5.74 -16.34
C THR A 372 -25.61 -6.30 -15.94
N GLY A 373 -25.34 -6.42 -14.64
CA GLY A 373 -24.12 -7.04 -14.12
C GLY A 373 -24.32 -8.51 -13.73
N THR A 374 -23.27 -9.31 -13.81
CA THR A 374 -23.21 -10.67 -13.23
C THR A 374 -23.63 -10.63 -11.75
N PRO A 375 -24.34 -11.65 -11.23
CA PRO A 375 -24.67 -11.68 -9.81
C PRO A 375 -23.41 -11.66 -8.94
N VAL A 376 -23.39 -10.78 -7.94
CA VAL A 376 -22.26 -10.60 -7.02
C VAL A 376 -22.21 -11.80 -6.07
N ALA A 377 -21.04 -12.42 -5.90
CA ALA A 377 -20.85 -13.53 -4.99
C ALA A 377 -21.06 -13.11 -3.51
N GLN A 378 -21.22 -14.07 -2.60
CA GLN A 378 -21.25 -13.77 -1.16
C GLN A 378 -20.05 -12.90 -0.79
N TRP A 379 -20.28 -11.89 0.04
CA TRP A 379 -19.32 -10.89 0.53
C TRP A 379 -18.85 -9.85 -0.49
N GLY A 380 -19.22 -9.97 -1.78
CA GLY A 380 -18.92 -8.92 -2.77
C GLY A 380 -19.81 -7.68 -2.61
N GLN A 381 -19.29 -6.51 -2.98
CA GLN A 381 -20.05 -5.25 -2.92
C GLN A 381 -21.23 -5.27 -3.90
N CYS A 382 -22.41 -4.93 -3.41
CA CYS A 382 -23.67 -4.86 -4.16
C CYS A 382 -24.37 -3.49 -4.04
N GLY A 383 -23.74 -2.54 -3.34
CA GLY A 383 -24.29 -1.21 -3.13
C GLY A 383 -23.37 -0.32 -2.30
N GLY A 384 -23.86 0.88 -2.01
CA GLY A 384 -23.10 1.92 -1.32
C GLY A 384 -22.99 3.18 -2.16
N THR A 385 -22.82 4.33 -1.50
CA THR A 385 -22.69 5.61 -2.19
C THR A 385 -21.43 5.61 -3.07
N GLY A 386 -21.59 5.93 -4.36
CA GLY A 386 -20.51 5.90 -5.35
C GLY A 386 -20.34 4.56 -6.08
N TYR A 387 -20.95 3.48 -5.61
CA TYR A 387 -20.87 2.16 -6.27
C TYR A 387 -21.65 2.13 -7.59
N THR A 388 -20.96 1.76 -8.68
CA THR A 388 -21.55 1.67 -10.03
C THR A 388 -21.65 0.22 -10.55
N GLY A 389 -21.33 -0.77 -9.72
CA GLY A 389 -21.32 -2.18 -10.09
C GLY A 389 -22.70 -2.85 -10.02
N SER A 390 -22.70 -4.19 -10.00
CA SER A 390 -23.93 -5.00 -9.98
C SER A 390 -24.60 -4.93 -8.60
N THR A 391 -25.89 -4.60 -8.55
CA THR A 391 -26.64 -4.53 -7.28
C THR A 391 -27.42 -5.80 -6.95
N THR A 392 -27.15 -6.89 -7.69
CA THR A 392 -27.87 -8.16 -7.55
C THR A 392 -26.94 -9.23 -7.03
N CYS A 393 -27.29 -9.82 -5.90
CA CYS A 393 -26.52 -10.90 -5.29
C CYS A 393 -26.83 -12.26 -5.92
N ALA A 394 -25.83 -13.14 -5.96
CA ALA A 394 -26.02 -14.53 -6.31
C ALA A 394 -26.94 -15.17 -5.25
N SER A 395 -27.94 -15.96 -5.70
CA SER A 395 -28.79 -16.70 -4.77
C SER A 395 -27.94 -17.64 -3.90
N PRO A 396 -28.18 -17.76 -2.58
CA PRO A 396 -29.35 -17.28 -1.83
C PRO A 396 -29.20 -15.89 -1.17
N TYR A 397 -28.15 -15.15 -1.49
CA TYR A 397 -27.73 -13.96 -0.74
C TYR A 397 -28.57 -12.72 -1.06
N SER A 398 -28.70 -11.81 -0.11
CA SER A 398 -29.33 -10.49 -0.29
C SER A 398 -28.31 -9.37 -0.14
N CYS A 399 -28.59 -8.24 -0.81
CA CYS A 399 -27.72 -7.07 -0.70
C CYS A 399 -28.03 -6.33 0.60
N GLU A 400 -27.13 -6.44 1.57
CA GLU A 400 -27.26 -5.82 2.89
C GLU A 400 -26.29 -4.64 3.01
N CYS A 401 -26.80 -3.48 3.40
CA CYS A 401 -25.99 -2.28 3.57
C CYS A 401 -25.46 -2.19 4.99
N LEU A 402 -24.13 -2.26 5.13
CA LEU A 402 -23.43 -2.17 6.42
C LEU A 402 -23.09 -0.72 6.77
N SER A 403 -22.81 0.10 5.76
CA SER A 403 -22.61 1.54 5.89
C SER A 403 -23.31 2.29 4.74
N VAL A 404 -23.29 3.63 4.77
CA VAL A 404 -23.81 4.43 3.65
C VAL A 404 -22.93 4.32 2.40
N TRP A 405 -21.70 3.83 2.56
CA TRP A 405 -20.70 3.69 1.50
C TRP A 405 -20.52 2.23 1.04
N TRP A 406 -20.95 1.26 1.85
CA TRP A 406 -20.77 -0.16 1.56
C TRP A 406 -22.01 -1.00 1.81
N CYS A 407 -22.47 -1.70 0.77
CA CYS A 407 -23.41 -2.81 0.87
C CYS A 407 -22.79 -4.04 0.21
N GLN A 408 -22.98 -5.22 0.80
CA GLN A 408 -22.45 -6.48 0.27
C GLN A 408 -23.49 -7.59 0.28
N CYS A 409 -23.23 -8.65 -0.47
CA CYS A 409 -24.10 -9.81 -0.53
C CYS A 409 -23.90 -10.74 0.67
N GLU A 410 -24.92 -10.94 1.50
CA GLU A 410 -24.87 -11.83 2.68
C GLU A 410 -25.93 -12.93 2.68
#